data_AF-U1S1T8-F1
#
_entry.id   AF-U1S1T8-F1
#
_cell.length_a   1.000
_cell.length_b   1.000
_cell.length_c   1.000
_cell.angle_alpha   90.00
_cell.angle_beta   90.00
_cell.angle_gamma   90.00
#
_symmetry.space_group_name_H-M   'P 1'
#
loop_
_entity.id
_entity.type
_entity.pdbx_description
1 polymer ?
#
loop_
_entity_poly.entity_id
_entity_poly.type
_entity_poly.pdbx_seq_one_letter_code
_entity_poly.pdbx_strand_id
1 'polypeptide(L)'
;MVDQAFTIAWYGARKYDEDATKRSLMHKLTHRAIAFICTAALSVGLIGACTLREEGQEMTHCDGDIIALEPAIRYQLIEGFSPLRITGTNADTIDGMPQAMITVSWSAGINVPEGLYQQLKLGESATLEKVGTFTLIGMEPPAHGKRWPTPIVCFEQDPQLMDTARQYAADNNLYFRPNDEEARQS
;
A
#
# COMPACT_ATOMS: atom_id res chain seq x y z
N MET A 1 59.13 -6.96 -74.04
CA MET A 1 58.46 -5.78 -73.46
C MET A 1 56.96 -6.03 -73.44
N VAL A 2 56.57 -6.84 -72.47
CA VAL A 2 55.23 -7.31 -72.10
C VAL A 2 55.49 -7.55 -70.60
N ASP A 3 54.89 -6.90 -69.61
CA ASP A 3 53.46 -6.73 -69.45
C ASP A 3 53.16 -5.76 -68.29
N GLN A 4 53.69 -4.53 -68.35
CA GLN A 4 53.42 -3.51 -67.31
C GLN A 4 51.96 -3.01 -67.31
N ALA A 5 51.18 -3.36 -68.34
CA ALA A 5 49.77 -3.01 -68.47
C ALA A 5 48.81 -4.01 -67.77
N PHE A 6 49.20 -5.27 -67.58
CA PHE A 6 48.32 -6.29 -67.00
C PHE A 6 48.24 -6.22 -65.46
N THR A 7 49.26 -5.73 -64.77
CA THR A 7 49.28 -5.64 -63.29
C THR A 7 48.40 -4.50 -62.77
N ILE A 8 48.22 -3.42 -63.54
CA ILE A 8 47.43 -2.24 -63.13
C ILE A 8 45.93 -2.51 -63.27
N ALA A 9 45.51 -3.28 -64.29
CA ALA A 9 44.10 -3.59 -64.53
C ALA A 9 43.49 -4.52 -63.46
N TRP A 10 44.26 -5.48 -62.94
CA TRP A 10 43.80 -6.39 -61.87
C TRP A 10 43.69 -5.72 -60.49
N TYR A 11 44.57 -4.76 -60.19
CA TYR A 11 44.49 -3.98 -58.95
C TYR A 11 43.30 -3.00 -58.95
N GLY A 12 42.89 -2.48 -60.12
CA GLY A 12 41.74 -1.58 -60.26
C GLY A 12 40.39 -2.27 -60.01
N ALA A 13 40.19 -3.49 -60.51
CA ALA A 13 38.93 -4.21 -60.38
C ALA A 13 38.69 -4.74 -58.95
N ARG A 14 39.74 -5.19 -58.25
CA ARG A 14 39.64 -5.65 -56.85
C ARG A 14 39.31 -4.52 -55.88
N LYS A 15 39.84 -3.32 -56.14
CA LYS A 15 39.60 -2.12 -55.31
C LYS A 15 38.18 -1.57 -55.46
N TYR A 16 37.56 -1.74 -56.64
CA TYR A 16 36.20 -1.27 -56.92
C TYR A 16 35.11 -2.12 -56.24
N ASP A 17 35.32 -3.45 -56.17
CA ASP A 17 34.39 -4.40 -55.52
C ASP A 17 34.44 -4.30 -53.97
N GLU A 18 35.64 -4.04 -53.42
CA GLU A 18 35.83 -3.82 -51.98
C GLU A 18 35.24 -2.48 -51.51
N ASP A 19 35.31 -1.43 -52.34
CA ASP A 19 34.71 -0.11 -52.05
C ASP A 19 33.18 -0.08 -52.21
N ALA A 20 32.61 -0.89 -53.10
CA ALA A 20 31.15 -1.05 -53.25
C ALA A 20 30.54 -1.82 -52.06
N THR A 21 31.24 -2.85 -51.58
CA THR A 21 30.82 -3.65 -50.43
C THR A 21 30.93 -2.86 -49.11
N LYS A 22 31.98 -2.03 -48.95
CA LYS A 22 32.11 -1.10 -47.80
C LYS A 22 31.02 -0.01 -47.77
N ARG A 23 30.64 0.57 -48.91
CA ARG A 23 29.56 1.57 -48.98
C ARG A 23 28.19 1.00 -48.60
N SER A 24 27.89 -0.24 -49.01
CA SER A 24 26.64 -0.94 -48.64
C SER A 24 26.59 -1.31 -47.15
N LEU A 25 27.73 -1.68 -46.55
CA LEU A 25 27.83 -2.00 -45.12
C LEU A 25 27.75 -0.74 -44.23
N MET A 26 28.40 0.36 -44.65
CA MET A 26 28.33 1.65 -43.93
C MET A 26 26.93 2.27 -43.96
N HIS A 27 26.12 2.06 -45.00
CA HIS A 27 24.74 2.57 -45.06
C HIS A 27 23.76 1.77 -44.18
N LYS A 28 24.10 0.53 -43.78
CA LYS A 28 23.27 -0.27 -42.86
C LYS A 28 23.64 -0.09 -41.39
N LEU A 29 24.85 0.40 -41.07
CA LEU A 29 25.31 0.64 -39.69
C LEU A 29 25.01 2.06 -39.18
N THR A 30 24.76 3.03 -40.06
CA THR A 30 24.44 4.42 -39.69
C THR A 30 23.03 4.65 -39.15
N HIS A 31 22.11 3.68 -39.24
CA HIS A 31 20.74 3.84 -38.73
C HIS A 31 20.56 3.39 -37.27
N ARG A 32 21.64 2.93 -36.58
CA ARG A 32 21.58 2.45 -35.19
C ARG A 32 22.46 3.22 -34.19
N ALA A 33 23.04 4.36 -34.59
CA ALA A 33 23.93 5.13 -33.72
C ALA A 33 23.69 6.65 -33.79
N ILE A 34 22.43 7.07 -33.63
CA ILE A 34 22.10 8.48 -33.34
C ILE A 34 21.57 8.52 -31.91
N ALA A 35 22.45 8.80 -30.95
CA ALA A 35 22.31 9.91 -30.00
C ALA A 35 23.40 9.90 -28.91
N PHE A 36 24.40 10.76 -29.13
CA PHE A 36 25.11 11.63 -28.19
C PHE A 36 25.71 11.08 -26.87
N ILE A 37 27.05 11.11 -26.83
CA ILE A 37 27.89 11.20 -25.62
C ILE A 37 28.55 12.61 -25.64
N CYS A 38 28.67 13.22 -24.44
CA CYS A 38 29.47 14.40 -24.03
C CYS A 38 28.75 15.76 -24.14
N THR A 39 28.68 16.65 -23.13
CA THR A 39 29.48 16.78 -21.89
C THR A 39 28.77 17.71 -20.88
N ALA A 40 29.12 17.55 -19.61
CA ALA A 40 28.64 18.25 -18.42
C ALA A 40 28.61 19.79 -18.46
N ALA A 41 27.51 20.39 -17.98
CA ALA A 41 27.44 21.24 -16.77
C ALA A 41 26.14 22.06 -16.78
N LEU A 42 25.58 22.31 -15.58
CA LEU A 42 24.40 23.11 -15.24
C LEU A 42 23.06 22.37 -15.27
N SER A 43 22.73 21.68 -14.18
CA SER A 43 21.72 22.17 -13.22
C SER A 43 21.40 21.09 -12.18
N VAL A 44 21.66 21.48 -10.93
CA VAL A 44 21.02 20.96 -9.73
C VAL A 44 19.56 20.56 -9.99
N GLY A 45 19.19 19.34 -9.62
CA GLY A 45 17.79 18.93 -9.46
C GLY A 45 17.21 18.08 -10.59
N LEU A 46 17.34 16.75 -10.47
CA LEU A 46 16.33 15.74 -10.87
C LEU A 46 16.86 14.32 -10.59
N ILE A 47 17.36 14.08 -9.37
CA ILE A 47 17.27 12.76 -8.74
C ILE A 47 16.00 12.84 -7.90
N GLY A 48 14.85 12.56 -8.52
CA GLY A 48 13.56 12.84 -7.90
C GLY A 48 12.38 12.47 -8.78
N ALA A 49 12.45 11.34 -9.47
CA ALA A 49 11.27 10.74 -10.11
C ALA A 49 11.54 9.24 -10.23
N CYS A 50 10.67 8.42 -9.64
CA CYS A 50 10.76 6.95 -9.55
C CYS A 50 11.60 6.37 -8.39
N THR A 51 11.62 7.03 -7.24
CA THR A 51 11.51 6.39 -5.90
C THR A 51 11.21 7.48 -4.87
N LEU A 52 10.06 8.16 -4.97
CA LEU A 52 9.40 8.61 -3.75
C LEU A 52 8.74 7.36 -3.17
N ARG A 53 9.61 6.48 -2.65
CA ARG A 53 9.24 5.65 -1.52
C ARG A 53 8.82 6.68 -0.50
N GLU A 54 7.51 6.79 -0.27
CA GLU A 54 6.93 7.62 0.77
C GLU A 54 7.89 7.51 1.96
N GLU A 55 8.59 8.62 2.22
CA GLU A 55 9.37 8.77 3.44
C GLU A 55 8.38 8.41 4.53
N GLY A 56 8.71 7.35 5.28
CA GLY A 56 7.82 6.73 6.24
C GLY A 56 7.15 7.84 7.02
N GLN A 57 5.87 8.05 6.70
CA GLN A 57 5.07 9.07 7.34
C GLN A 57 5.23 8.79 8.82
N GLU A 58 5.70 9.78 9.58
CA GLU A 58 5.94 9.67 11.01
C GLU A 58 4.69 9.05 11.62
N MET A 59 4.75 7.74 11.88
CA MET A 59 3.57 7.02 12.32
C MET A 59 3.22 7.64 13.64
N THR A 60 2.01 8.17 13.74
CA THR A 60 1.46 8.67 14.99
C THR A 60 1.70 7.59 16.03
N HIS A 61 2.44 7.92 17.08
CA HIS A 61 2.76 6.95 18.13
C HIS A 61 1.44 6.34 18.63
N CYS A 62 1.34 5.03 18.56
CA CYS A 62 0.16 4.28 18.98
C CYS A 62 0.52 3.51 20.24
N ASP A 63 -0.09 3.89 21.37
CA ASP A 63 0.04 3.18 22.64
C ASP A 63 -0.93 1.98 22.74
N GLY A 64 -1.83 1.84 21.75
CA GLY A 64 -2.84 0.78 21.66
C GLY A 64 -2.53 -0.31 20.64
N ASP A 65 -3.56 -1.07 20.28
CA ASP A 65 -3.46 -2.15 19.30
C ASP A 65 -3.50 -1.62 17.87
N ILE A 66 -2.57 -2.09 17.04
CA ILE A 66 -2.58 -1.80 15.60
C ILE A 66 -3.41 -2.85 14.88
N ILE A 67 -4.49 -2.43 14.23
CA ILE A 67 -5.46 -3.30 13.59
C ILE A 67 -5.54 -2.98 12.10
N ALA A 68 -5.29 -3.97 11.25
CA ALA A 68 -5.64 -3.91 9.83
C ALA A 68 -7.11 -4.29 9.64
N LEU A 69 -7.92 -3.32 9.20
CA LEU A 69 -9.36 -3.48 9.00
C LEU A 69 -9.65 -4.01 7.61
N GLU A 70 -9.44 -5.32 7.41
CA GLU A 70 -9.74 -5.95 6.13
C GLU A 70 -11.19 -5.70 5.67
N PRO A 71 -11.43 -5.47 4.37
CA PRO A 71 -12.77 -5.22 3.86
C PRO A 71 -13.71 -6.38 4.24
N ALA A 72 -14.67 -6.07 5.13
CA ALA A 72 -15.69 -6.98 5.63
C ALA A 72 -15.23 -8.18 6.49
N ILE A 73 -14.03 -8.16 7.09
CA ILE A 73 -13.65 -9.19 8.07
C ILE A 73 -14.10 -8.76 9.46
N ARG A 74 -14.78 -9.68 10.17
CA ARG A 74 -15.11 -9.54 11.59
C ARG A 74 -13.80 -9.59 12.37
N TYR A 75 -13.23 -8.44 12.73
CA TYR A 75 -12.12 -8.44 13.66
C TYR A 75 -12.67 -8.70 15.08
N GLN A 76 -12.32 -9.86 15.63
CA GLN A 76 -12.73 -10.31 16.96
C GLN A 76 -11.64 -9.88 17.94
N LEU A 77 -11.80 -8.70 18.54
CA LEU A 77 -10.78 -8.15 19.45
C LEU A 77 -10.70 -8.87 20.79
N ILE A 78 -11.83 -9.42 21.26
CA ILE A 78 -11.89 -10.09 22.55
C ILE A 78 -11.94 -11.60 22.31
N GLU A 79 -10.85 -12.29 22.63
CA GLU A 79 -10.81 -13.75 22.61
C GLU A 79 -11.93 -14.31 23.50
N GLY A 80 -12.80 -15.16 22.93
CA GLY A 80 -13.96 -15.70 23.64
C GLY A 80 -15.23 -14.84 23.62
N PHE A 81 -15.21 -13.63 23.02
CA PHE A 81 -16.38 -12.74 22.99
C PHE A 81 -16.54 -11.98 21.66
N SER A 82 -17.49 -12.42 20.83
CA SER A 82 -17.65 -11.94 19.44
C SER A 82 -18.66 -10.81 19.13
N PRO A 83 -19.29 -10.07 20.07
CA PRO A 83 -20.37 -9.19 19.66
C PRO A 83 -19.98 -7.77 19.25
N LEU A 84 -18.78 -7.29 19.60
CA LEU A 84 -18.29 -6.01 19.10
C LEU A 84 -17.63 -6.22 17.74
N ARG A 85 -18.03 -5.41 16.75
CA ARG A 85 -17.48 -5.44 15.39
C ARG A 85 -16.88 -4.10 15.04
N ILE A 86 -15.64 -4.13 14.59
CA ILE A 86 -14.94 -2.99 14.01
C ILE A 86 -14.72 -3.27 12.52
N THR A 87 -14.99 -2.28 11.67
CA THR A 87 -14.85 -2.43 10.22
C THR A 87 -14.38 -1.12 9.59
N GLY A 88 -13.47 -1.24 8.63
CA GLY A 88 -13.06 -0.17 7.73
C GLY A 88 -13.72 -0.36 6.37
N THR A 89 -14.37 0.68 5.86
CA THR A 89 -15.01 0.69 4.54
C THR A 89 -14.71 2.00 3.82
N ASN A 90 -15.06 2.08 2.53
CA ASN A 90 -14.86 3.30 1.71
C ASN A 90 -13.44 3.87 1.84
N ALA A 91 -12.48 2.96 1.90
CA ALA A 91 -11.07 3.24 2.01
C ALA A 91 -10.58 3.77 0.66
N ASP A 92 -10.17 5.03 0.60
CA ASP A 92 -9.75 5.69 -0.64
C ASP A 92 -8.82 6.88 -0.33
N THR A 93 -8.25 7.47 -1.37
CA THR A 93 -7.48 8.71 -1.30
C THR A 93 -8.28 9.82 -1.96
N ILE A 94 -8.78 10.78 -1.18
CA ILE A 94 -9.50 11.96 -1.69
C ILE A 94 -8.60 13.18 -1.54
N ASP A 95 -8.41 13.92 -2.63
CA ASP A 95 -7.55 15.12 -2.67
C ASP A 95 -6.12 14.86 -2.15
N GLY A 96 -5.58 13.67 -2.40
CA GLY A 96 -4.25 13.25 -1.94
C GLY A 96 -4.19 12.83 -0.47
N MET A 97 -5.31 12.85 0.27
CA MET A 97 -5.39 12.44 1.67
C MET A 97 -6.03 11.05 1.80
N PRO A 98 -5.33 10.06 2.35
CA PRO A 98 -5.94 8.76 2.66
C PRO A 98 -7.02 8.91 3.71
N GLN A 99 -8.13 8.22 3.50
CA GLN A 99 -9.29 8.27 4.38
C GLN A 99 -10.09 6.97 4.32
N ALA A 100 -10.79 6.68 5.41
CA ALA A 100 -11.65 5.51 5.53
C ALA A 100 -12.85 5.80 6.42
N MET A 101 -13.96 5.14 6.12
CA MET A 101 -15.12 5.08 7.01
C MET A 101 -14.87 3.99 8.05
N ILE A 102 -14.74 4.39 9.31
CA ILE A 102 -14.62 3.49 10.46
C ILE A 102 -16.01 3.29 11.06
N THR A 103 -16.40 2.03 11.20
CA THR A 103 -17.65 1.64 11.84
C THR A 103 -17.37 0.72 13.00
N VAL A 104 -17.92 1.05 14.16
CA VAL A 104 -17.91 0.21 15.37
C VAL A 104 -19.35 -0.06 15.74
N SER A 105 -19.71 -1.33 15.86
CA SER A 105 -21.08 -1.74 16.10
C SER A 105 -21.14 -2.91 17.06
N TRP A 106 -22.18 -2.93 17.88
CA TRP A 106 -22.54 -4.07 18.70
C TRP A 106 -23.40 -5.04 17.90
N SER A 107 -23.47 -6.28 18.36
CA SER A 107 -24.34 -7.28 17.74
C SER A 107 -25.81 -6.90 17.83
N ALA A 108 -26.63 -7.54 17.01
CA ALA A 108 -28.07 -7.43 17.17
C ALA A 108 -28.50 -7.97 18.54
N GLY A 109 -29.41 -7.27 19.20
CA GLY A 109 -29.94 -7.57 20.53
C GLY A 109 -31.16 -6.70 20.85
N ILE A 110 -31.74 -6.90 22.04
CA ILE A 110 -32.82 -6.06 22.60
C ILE A 110 -32.25 -4.74 23.12
N ASN A 111 -31.08 -4.78 23.77
CA ASN A 111 -30.41 -3.63 24.38
C ASN A 111 -29.10 -3.37 23.64
N VAL A 112 -29.19 -2.68 22.49
CA VAL A 112 -28.03 -2.38 21.63
C VAL A 112 -27.50 -0.98 21.97
N PRO A 113 -26.26 -0.86 22.49
CA PRO A 113 -25.64 0.44 22.72
C PRO A 113 -25.38 1.18 21.41
N GLU A 114 -25.19 2.49 21.49
CA GLU A 114 -24.78 3.29 20.33
C GLU A 114 -23.43 2.80 19.77
N GLY A 115 -23.32 2.87 18.44
CA GLY A 115 -22.10 2.56 17.71
C GLY A 115 -21.37 3.82 17.25
N LEU A 116 -20.26 3.61 16.54
CA LEU A 116 -19.51 4.65 15.86
C LEU A 116 -19.66 4.50 14.35
N TYR A 117 -19.86 5.62 13.65
CA TYR A 117 -19.84 5.67 12.19
C TYR A 117 -19.19 6.99 11.78
N GLN A 118 -17.88 6.96 11.52
CA GLN A 118 -17.10 8.17 11.28
C GLN A 118 -16.14 8.00 10.11
N GLN A 119 -16.14 8.98 9.21
CA GLN A 119 -15.10 9.12 8.20
C GLN A 119 -13.89 9.77 8.85
N LEU A 120 -12.74 9.09 8.79
CA LEU A 120 -11.47 9.58 9.30
C LEU A 120 -10.50 9.77 8.15
N LYS A 121 -9.78 10.90 8.16
CA LYS A 121 -8.57 11.09 7.38
C LYS A 121 -7.37 10.55 8.13
N LEU A 122 -6.28 10.32 7.42
CA LEU A 122 -5.02 9.87 8.01
C LEU A 122 -4.56 10.83 9.12
N GLY A 123 -4.34 10.30 10.31
CA GLY A 123 -4.01 11.03 11.53
C GLY A 123 -5.22 11.51 12.35
N GLU A 124 -6.44 11.45 11.83
CA GLU A 124 -7.65 11.80 12.58
C GLU A 124 -8.10 10.62 13.47
N SER A 125 -8.75 10.98 14.58
CA SER A 125 -9.29 10.04 15.54
C SER A 125 -10.77 10.25 15.82
N ALA A 126 -11.43 9.19 16.27
CA ALA A 126 -12.77 9.24 16.83
C ALA A 126 -12.89 8.30 18.03
N THR A 127 -13.67 8.73 19.01
CA THR A 127 -13.86 8.00 20.26
C THR A 127 -15.31 7.52 20.38
N LEU A 128 -15.48 6.27 20.82
CA LEU A 128 -16.75 5.74 21.27
C LEU A 128 -16.67 5.51 22.78
N GLU A 129 -17.60 6.11 23.52
CA GLU A 129 -17.61 6.07 24.99
C GLU A 129 -17.60 4.62 25.50
N LYS A 130 -16.75 4.32 26.50
CA LYS A 130 -16.58 2.99 27.11
C LYS A 130 -16.12 1.89 26.16
N VAL A 131 -15.69 2.25 24.96
CA VAL A 131 -15.12 1.33 23.98
C VAL A 131 -13.67 1.68 23.69
N GLY A 132 -13.41 2.94 23.33
CA GLY A 132 -12.06 3.44 23.10
C GLY A 132 -11.95 4.43 21.94
N THR A 133 -10.71 4.73 21.58
CA THR A 133 -10.37 5.69 20.53
C THR A 133 -9.77 4.97 19.32
N PHE A 134 -10.20 5.39 18.14
CA PHE A 134 -9.80 4.84 16.85
C PHE A 134 -9.12 5.93 16.05
N THR A 135 -7.83 5.74 15.75
CA THR A 135 -7.04 6.68 14.94
C THR A 135 -6.66 6.01 13.63
N LEU A 136 -6.98 6.63 12.49
CA LEU A 136 -6.51 6.11 11.19
C LEU A 136 -5.03 6.43 11.05
N ILE A 137 -4.16 5.42 11.11
CA ILE A 137 -2.70 5.60 11.10
C ILE A 137 -2.04 5.16 9.78
N GLY A 138 -2.79 4.47 8.92
CA GLY A 138 -2.26 4.04 7.64
C GLY A 138 -3.31 3.41 6.75
N MET A 139 -2.90 3.12 5.53
CA MET A 139 -3.70 2.42 4.52
C MET A 139 -2.76 1.47 3.79
N GLU A 140 -3.00 0.16 3.92
CA GLU A 140 -2.24 -0.83 3.17
C GLU A 140 -2.76 -0.87 1.73
N PRO A 141 -1.89 -0.77 0.70
CA PRO A 141 -2.30 -0.87 -0.69
C PRO A 141 -3.07 -2.18 -0.96
N PRO A 142 -4.00 -2.19 -1.92
CA PRO A 142 -4.75 -3.39 -2.25
C PRO A 142 -3.83 -4.54 -2.70
N ALA A 143 -3.84 -5.65 -1.97
CA ALA A 143 -3.11 -6.86 -2.33
C ALA A 143 -4.03 -7.89 -3.04
N HIS A 144 -3.44 -8.76 -3.87
CA HIS A 144 -4.07 -9.96 -4.42
C HIS A 144 -5.44 -9.75 -5.11
N GLY A 145 -5.59 -8.71 -5.91
CA GLY A 145 -6.83 -8.46 -6.67
C GLY A 145 -7.96 -7.81 -5.85
N LYS A 146 -7.70 -7.39 -4.61
CA LYS A 146 -8.60 -6.51 -3.86
C LYS A 146 -8.69 -5.14 -4.57
N ARG A 147 -9.89 -4.56 -4.57
CA ARG A 147 -10.16 -3.27 -5.23
C ARG A 147 -9.77 -2.06 -4.36
N TRP A 148 -9.88 -2.21 -3.05
CA TRP A 148 -9.75 -1.11 -2.10
C TRP A 148 -8.56 -1.33 -1.16
N PRO A 149 -7.88 -0.26 -0.72
CA PRO A 149 -6.88 -0.33 0.33
C PRO A 149 -7.47 -0.86 1.64
N THR A 150 -6.63 -1.39 2.52
CA THR A 150 -7.01 -1.84 3.86
C THR A 150 -6.66 -0.76 4.88
N PRO A 151 -7.64 -0.14 5.55
CA PRO A 151 -7.35 0.83 6.61
C PRO A 151 -6.59 0.19 7.77
N ILE A 152 -5.58 0.88 8.28
CA ILE A 152 -4.83 0.52 9.47
C ILE A 152 -5.18 1.51 10.57
N VAL A 153 -5.73 1.01 11.67
CA VAL A 153 -6.21 1.82 12.79
C VAL A 153 -5.42 1.50 14.05
N CYS A 154 -5.01 2.54 14.78
CA CYS A 154 -4.61 2.43 16.17
C CYS A 154 -5.88 2.41 17.03
N PHE A 155 -6.05 1.35 17.81
CA PHE A 155 -7.15 1.21 18.75
C PHE A 155 -6.66 1.30 20.19
N GLU A 156 -6.98 2.41 20.83
CA GLU A 156 -6.73 2.62 22.25
C GLU A 156 -7.98 2.21 23.03
N GLN A 157 -7.94 1.00 23.59
CA GLN A 157 -9.07 0.41 24.30
C GLN A 157 -9.41 1.20 25.59
N ASP A 158 -10.69 1.47 25.80
CA ASP A 158 -11.18 1.99 27.08
C ASP A 158 -11.07 0.89 28.16
N PRO A 159 -10.55 1.20 29.37
CA PRO A 159 -10.46 0.22 30.45
C PRO A 159 -11.79 -0.46 30.81
N GLN A 160 -12.93 0.21 30.57
CA GLN A 160 -14.27 -0.29 30.83
C GLN A 160 -14.86 -1.14 29.71
N LEU A 161 -14.14 -1.34 28.59
CA LEU A 161 -14.66 -2.09 27.44
C LEU A 161 -15.13 -3.49 27.85
N MET A 162 -14.33 -4.20 28.64
CA MET A 162 -14.66 -5.57 29.06
C MET A 162 -15.91 -5.65 29.93
N ASP A 163 -16.13 -4.68 30.80
CA ASP A 163 -17.33 -4.64 31.64
C ASP A 163 -18.57 -4.24 30.85
N THR A 164 -18.42 -3.28 29.93
CA THR A 164 -19.49 -2.88 28.99
C THR A 164 -19.92 -4.06 28.12
N ALA A 165 -18.95 -4.83 27.62
CA ALA A 165 -19.14 -6.06 26.88
C ALA A 165 -19.92 -7.12 27.67
N ARG A 166 -19.52 -7.41 28.91
CA ARG A 166 -20.21 -8.38 29.80
C ARG A 166 -21.66 -7.96 30.07
N GLN A 167 -21.88 -6.69 30.39
CA GLN A 167 -23.21 -6.17 30.68
C GLN A 167 -24.11 -6.30 29.45
N TYR A 168 -23.62 -5.89 28.27
CA TYR A 168 -24.33 -6.08 27.01
C TYR A 168 -24.70 -7.55 26.75
N ALA A 169 -23.78 -8.48 27.02
CA ALA A 169 -24.06 -9.90 26.84
C ALA A 169 -25.18 -10.40 27.77
N ALA A 170 -25.13 -10.02 29.05
CA ALA A 170 -26.13 -10.38 30.03
C ALA A 170 -27.52 -9.83 29.66
N ASP A 171 -27.59 -8.55 29.28
CA ASP A 171 -28.82 -7.86 28.92
C ASP A 171 -29.49 -8.39 27.65
N ASN A 172 -28.72 -9.11 26.82
CA ASN A 172 -29.17 -9.68 25.55
C ASN A 172 -29.18 -11.22 25.55
N ASN A 173 -28.91 -11.85 26.70
CA ASN A 173 -28.80 -13.30 26.85
C ASN A 173 -27.84 -13.95 25.83
N LEU A 174 -26.73 -13.27 25.55
CA LEU A 174 -25.69 -13.75 24.66
C LEU A 174 -24.68 -14.57 25.45
N TYR A 175 -24.17 -15.65 24.84
CA TYR A 175 -23.12 -16.45 25.46
C TYR A 175 -21.84 -15.62 25.58
N PHE A 176 -21.44 -15.35 26.82
CA PHE A 176 -20.14 -14.79 27.19
C PHE A 176 -19.32 -15.92 27.78
N ARG A 177 -18.18 -16.27 27.16
CA ARG A 177 -17.25 -17.20 27.78
C ARG A 177 -16.48 -16.42 28.85
N PRO A 178 -16.57 -16.77 30.15
CA PRO A 178 -15.70 -16.20 31.16
C PRO A 178 -14.26 -16.41 30.72
N ASN A 179 -13.38 -15.44 30.95
CA ASN A 179 -11.96 -15.66 30.75
C ASN A 179 -11.58 -16.92 31.56
N ASP A 180 -10.84 -17.85 30.96
CA ASP A 180 -10.41 -19.09 31.64
C ASP A 180 -9.57 -18.79 32.92
N GLU A 181 -9.17 -17.52 33.13
CA GLU A 181 -8.53 -17.02 34.34
C GLU A 181 -9.48 -16.91 35.56
N GLU A 182 -10.77 -16.58 35.37
CA GLU A 182 -11.77 -16.58 36.47
C GLU A 182 -12.18 -18.01 36.85
N ALA A 183 -12.22 -18.94 35.89
CA ALA A 183 -12.47 -20.35 36.14
C ALA A 183 -11.31 -21.07 36.86
N ARG A 184 -10.09 -20.51 36.81
CA ARG A 184 -8.92 -21.01 37.54
C ARG A 184 -8.84 -20.53 39.00
N GLN A 185 -9.66 -19.56 39.39
CA GLN A 185 -9.71 -19.01 40.75
C GLN A 185 -10.86 -19.55 41.61
N SER A 186 -11.67 -20.47 41.09
CA SER A 186 -12.77 -21.14 41.82
C SER A 186 -12.43 -22.56 42.22
#